data_AF-A0A357CT73-F1
#
_entry.id   AF-A0A357CT73-F1
#
_cell.length_a   1.000
_cell.length_b   1.000
_cell.length_c   1.000
_cell.angle_alpha   90.00
_cell.angle_beta   90.00
_cell.angle_gamma   90.00
#
_symmetry.space_group_name_H-M   'P 1'
#
loop_
_entity.id
_entity.type
_entity.pdbx_description
1 polymer ?
#
loop_
_entity_poly.entity_id
_entity_poly.type
_entity_poly.pdbx_seq_one_letter_code
_entity_poly.pdbx_strand_id
1 'polypeptide(L)'
;MSKLYPYPAVQYIPLAFGVLVRRENFPSPPMILIGPEISAQKALIEEKIGEQLPNFKENVDQLFLLTGGFEPLEVKYRGYYVTIKATRSPVLTLLSVSKHYFYKTSLVFQAKTNAGDLLVSKSYQLQK
;
A
#
# COMPACT_ATOMS: atom_id res chain seq x y z
N MET A 1 -7.38 13.72 -19.84
CA MET A 1 -7.71 13.05 -18.57
C MET A 1 -6.44 12.43 -17.99
N SER A 2 -6.29 12.37 -16.67
CA SER A 2 -5.12 11.76 -16.02
C SER A 2 -5.16 10.24 -16.16
N LYS A 3 -4.08 9.60 -16.64
CA LYS A 3 -3.97 8.13 -16.66
C LYS A 3 -3.94 7.52 -15.25
N LEU A 4 -3.42 8.28 -14.27
CA LEU A 4 -3.39 7.89 -12.86
C LEU A 4 -4.80 7.88 -12.26
N TYR A 5 -5.59 8.92 -12.56
CA TYR A 5 -6.97 9.09 -12.10
C TYR A 5 -7.91 9.37 -13.29
N PRO A 6 -8.38 8.33 -14.00
CA PRO A 6 -9.18 8.49 -15.21
C PRO A 6 -10.58 9.04 -14.98
N TYR A 7 -11.08 9.03 -13.74
CA TYR A 7 -12.42 9.55 -13.40
C TYR A 7 -12.33 10.97 -12.82
N PRO A 8 -13.45 11.71 -12.74
CA PRO A 8 -13.50 12.99 -12.03
C PRO A 8 -13.03 12.86 -10.58
N ALA A 9 -12.29 13.87 -10.08
CA ALA A 9 -11.68 13.85 -8.75
C ALA A 9 -12.68 13.59 -7.61
N VAL A 10 -13.91 14.11 -7.74
CA VAL A 10 -15.02 13.92 -6.77
C VAL A 10 -15.42 12.44 -6.58
N GLN A 11 -15.07 11.56 -7.53
CA GLN A 11 -15.39 10.13 -7.44
C GLN A 11 -14.33 9.32 -6.70
N TYR A 12 -13.26 9.94 -6.24
CA TYR A 12 -12.21 9.28 -5.46
C TYR A 12 -12.32 9.68 -4.01
N ILE A 13 -12.21 8.69 -3.12
CA ILE A 13 -12.10 8.91 -1.68
C ILE A 13 -10.60 8.98 -1.36
N PRO A 14 -10.07 10.13 -0.90
CA PRO A 14 -8.71 10.20 -0.39
C PRO A 14 -8.58 9.32 0.86
N LEU A 15 -7.56 8.47 0.89
CA LEU A 15 -7.23 7.67 2.05
C LEU A 15 -6.00 8.25 2.71
N ALA A 16 -6.20 8.90 3.86
CA ALA A 16 -5.09 9.23 4.73
C ALA A 16 -4.35 7.95 5.12
N PHE A 17 -3.02 8.00 5.08
CA PHE A 17 -2.18 6.90 5.48
C PHE A 17 -1.13 7.36 6.49
N GLY A 18 -0.85 6.51 7.47
CA GLY A 18 0.24 6.71 8.42
C GLY A 18 1.46 5.87 8.04
N VAL A 19 2.66 6.44 8.13
CA VAL A 19 3.92 5.70 7.95
C VAL A 19 4.39 5.22 9.32
N LEU A 20 4.48 3.90 9.50
CA LEU A 20 4.92 3.27 10.74
C LEU A 20 6.41 2.91 10.73
N VAL A 21 6.89 2.47 9.56
CA VAL A 21 8.30 2.16 9.34
C VAL A 21 8.67 2.72 7.98
N ARG A 22 9.84 3.32 7.90
CA ARG A 22 10.45 3.75 6.64
C ARG A 22 11.93 3.39 6.69
N ARG A 23 12.38 2.60 5.72
CA ARG A 23 13.77 2.23 5.54
C ARG A 23 14.27 2.71 4.19
N GLU A 24 15.26 3.59 4.25
CA GLU A 24 16.01 4.06 3.08
C GLU A 24 16.98 2.99 2.59
N ASN A 25 17.44 3.13 1.34
CA ASN A 25 18.47 2.29 0.73
C ASN A 25 18.13 0.78 0.78
N PHE A 26 16.86 0.42 0.65
CA PHE A 26 16.38 -0.96 0.52
C PHE A 26 16.04 -1.24 -0.95
N PRO A 27 17.00 -1.75 -1.76
CA PRO A 27 16.75 -2.06 -3.15
C PRO A 27 15.83 -3.29 -3.25
N SER A 28 14.61 -3.08 -3.72
CA SER A 28 13.68 -4.17 -4.05
C SER A 28 12.96 -3.87 -5.36
N PRO A 29 12.48 -4.90 -6.08
CA PRO A 29 11.47 -4.68 -7.10
C PRO A 29 10.20 -4.05 -6.47
N PRO A 30 9.37 -3.34 -7.26
CA PRO A 30 8.07 -2.86 -6.79
C PRO A 30 7.23 -3.99 -6.20
N MET A 31 6.87 -3.86 -4.93
CA MET A 31 6.09 -4.88 -4.22
C MET A 31 5.07 -4.27 -3.25
N ILE A 32 4.00 -5.01 -3.00
CA ILE A 32 2.98 -4.72 -1.98
C ILE A 32 2.65 -6.03 -1.28
N LEU A 33 2.85 -6.08 0.05
CA LEU A 33 2.28 -7.10 0.93
C LEU A 33 1.18 -6.47 1.77
N ILE A 34 0.11 -7.21 2.03
CA ILE A 34 -1.11 -6.67 2.62
C ILE A 34 -1.52 -7.52 3.81
N GLY A 35 -1.69 -6.85 4.96
CA GLY A 35 -2.28 -7.44 6.16
C GLY A 35 -1.65 -8.78 6.56
N PRO A 36 -2.38 -9.92 6.50
CA PRO A 36 -1.87 -11.21 6.97
C PRO A 36 -0.62 -11.69 6.23
N GLU A 37 -0.41 -11.26 4.97
CA GLU A 37 0.79 -11.61 4.21
C GLU A 37 2.07 -11.05 4.85
N ILE A 38 1.97 -9.88 5.49
CA ILE A 38 3.10 -9.26 6.19
C ILE A 38 3.45 -10.10 7.41
N SER A 39 2.45 -10.52 8.19
CA SER A 39 2.64 -11.37 9.37
C SER A 39 3.23 -12.74 9.01
N ALA A 40 2.75 -13.36 7.92
CA ALA A 40 3.25 -14.65 7.45
C ALA A 40 4.72 -14.61 7.02
N GLN A 41 5.20 -13.45 6.56
CA GLN A 41 6.57 -13.26 6.09
C GLN A 41 7.43 -12.47 7.09
N LYS A 42 6.91 -12.16 8.29
CA LYS A 42 7.51 -11.22 9.23
C LYS A 42 8.98 -11.55 9.53
N ALA A 43 9.28 -12.80 9.90
CA ALA A 43 10.65 -13.21 10.23
C ALA A 43 11.63 -13.00 9.06
N LEU A 44 11.22 -13.38 7.84
CA LEU A 44 12.03 -13.19 6.63
C LEU A 44 12.23 -11.71 6.28
N ILE A 45 11.20 -10.89 6.53
CA ILE A 45 11.25 -9.45 6.31
C ILE A 45 12.22 -8.81 7.32
N GLU A 46 12.09 -9.13 8.61
CA GLU A 46 12.96 -8.62 9.67
C GLU A 46 14.43 -9.02 9.45
N GLU A 47 14.68 -10.26 9.03
CA GLU A 47 16.01 -10.73 8.66
C GLU A 47 16.62 -9.89 7.52
N LYS A 48 15.84 -9.63 6.46
CA LYS A 48 16.31 -8.85 5.30
C LYS A 48 16.53 -7.38 5.60
N ILE A 49 15.71 -6.79 6.47
CA ILE A 49 15.83 -5.38 6.85
C ILE A 49 16.94 -5.20 7.91
N GLY A 50 17.22 -6.23 8.70
CA GLY A 50 18.09 -6.15 9.87
C GLY A 50 17.44 -5.42 11.05
N GLU A 51 16.12 -5.26 11.04
CA GLU A 51 15.35 -4.56 12.07
C GLU A 51 14.04 -5.28 12.35
N GLN A 52 13.59 -5.22 13.60
CA GLN A 52 12.28 -5.75 13.99
C GLN A 52 11.19 -4.80 13.51
N LEU A 53 10.14 -5.37 12.90
CA LEU A 53 8.95 -4.61 12.59
C LEU A 53 8.19 -4.33 13.89
N PRO A 54 7.56 -3.14 14.02
CA PRO A 54 6.74 -2.83 15.17
C PRO A 54 5.67 -3.90 15.33
N ASN A 55 5.24 -4.15 16.55
CA ASN A 55 4.14 -5.06 16.78
C ASN A 55 2.84 -4.41 16.31
N PHE A 56 2.49 -4.58 15.03
CA PHE A 56 1.20 -4.16 14.50
C PHE A 56 0.21 -5.30 14.66
N LYS A 57 -0.89 -5.05 15.39
CA LYS A 57 -2.04 -5.95 15.39
C LYS A 57 -3.01 -5.45 14.35
N GLU A 58 -3.42 -6.35 13.45
CA GLU A 58 -4.58 -6.08 12.61
C GLU A 58 -5.76 -5.72 13.52
N ASN A 59 -6.37 -4.56 13.25
CA ASN A 59 -7.60 -4.16 13.89
C ASN A 59 -8.68 -3.99 12.80
N VAL A 60 -9.92 -3.87 13.25
CA VAL A 60 -11.09 -3.75 12.37
C VAL A 60 -11.06 -2.48 11.51
N ASP A 61 -10.30 -1.47 11.94
CA ASP A 61 -10.32 -0.12 11.37
C ASP A 61 -9.18 0.17 10.40
N GLN A 62 -8.07 -0.56 10.52
CA GLN A 62 -6.82 -0.30 9.80
C GLN A 62 -6.37 -1.52 9.01
N LEU A 63 -5.85 -1.25 7.83
CA LEU A 63 -5.17 -2.21 6.98
C LEU A 63 -3.71 -1.79 6.85
N PHE A 64 -2.80 -2.74 7.08
CA PHE A 64 -1.36 -2.50 6.93
C PHE A 64 -0.90 -2.92 5.53
N LEU A 65 -0.01 -2.11 4.96
CA LEU A 65 0.61 -2.34 3.66
C LEU A 65 2.13 -2.24 3.82
N LEU A 66 2.87 -3.29 3.49
CA LEU A 66 4.32 -3.19 3.32
C LEU A 66 4.61 -2.98 1.85
N THR A 67 5.19 -1.83 1.50
CA THR A 67 5.54 -1.46 0.13
C THR A 67 7.05 -1.37 -0.03
N GLY A 68 7.59 -1.82 -1.16
CA GLY A 68 9.02 -1.74 -1.48
C GLY A 68 9.28 -1.35 -2.93
N GLY A 69 10.42 -0.72 -3.20
CA GLY A 69 10.85 -0.32 -4.55
C GLY A 69 10.18 0.96 -5.06
N PHE A 70 9.40 1.64 -4.22
CA PHE A 70 8.81 2.94 -4.48
C PHE A 70 8.44 3.67 -3.18
N GLU A 71 8.36 5.01 -3.27
CA GLU A 71 7.86 5.88 -2.22
C GLU A 71 6.36 6.19 -2.48
N PRO A 72 5.45 5.81 -1.57
CA PRO A 72 4.04 6.19 -1.62
C PRO A 72 3.87 7.69 -1.33
N LEU A 73 3.13 8.39 -2.17
CA LEU A 73 2.87 9.84 -2.05
C LEU A 73 1.42 10.16 -1.71
N GLU A 74 0.48 9.41 -2.28
CA GLU A 74 -0.96 9.61 -2.08
C GLU A 74 -1.68 8.28 -2.26
N VAL A 75 -2.76 8.06 -1.50
CA VAL A 75 -3.62 6.90 -1.66
C VAL A 75 -5.06 7.36 -1.90
N LYS A 76 -5.71 6.80 -2.92
CA LYS A 76 -7.11 7.06 -3.25
C LYS A 76 -7.87 5.77 -3.51
N TYR A 77 -9.13 5.74 -3.11
CA TYR A 77 -10.01 4.60 -3.28
C TYR A 77 -11.20 4.92 -4.19
N ARG A 78 -11.53 3.99 -5.09
CA ARG A 78 -12.74 4.03 -5.92
C ARG A 78 -13.12 2.62 -6.39
N GLY A 79 -14.34 2.18 -6.10
CA GLY A 79 -14.85 0.90 -6.58
C GLY A 79 -14.05 -0.27 -6.01
N TYR A 80 -13.41 -1.02 -6.89
CA TYR A 80 -12.54 -2.14 -6.50
C TYR A 80 -11.08 -1.71 -6.33
N TYR A 81 -10.71 -0.46 -6.64
CA TYR A 81 -9.32 -0.05 -6.74
C TYR A 81 -8.88 0.85 -5.60
N VAL A 82 -7.74 0.49 -5.00
CA VAL A 82 -6.95 1.37 -4.14
C VAL A 82 -5.71 1.78 -4.93
N THR A 83 -5.68 3.02 -5.39
CA THR A 83 -4.58 3.56 -6.19
C THR A 83 -3.61 4.33 -5.31
N ILE A 84 -2.37 3.87 -5.28
CA ILE A 84 -1.23 4.48 -4.60
C ILE A 84 -0.44 5.25 -5.67
N LYS A 85 -0.47 6.58 -5.62
CA LYS A 85 0.47 7.40 -6.39
C LYS A 85 1.85 7.25 -5.75
N ALA A 86 2.84 6.93 -6.55
CA ALA A 86 4.18 6.64 -6.06
C ALA A 86 5.28 7.10 -7.02
N THR A 87 6.49 7.24 -6.48
CA THR A 87 7.72 7.46 -7.26
C THR A 87 8.66 6.29 -7.03
N ARG A 88 9.33 5.78 -8.07
CA ARG A 88 10.35 4.73 -7.91
C ARG A 88 11.45 5.21 -6.98
N SER A 89 11.74 4.44 -5.95
CA SER A 89 12.67 4.80 -4.89
C SER A 89 13.11 3.52 -4.16
N PRO A 90 14.38 3.37 -3.74
CA PRO A 90 14.85 2.20 -2.99
C PRO A 90 14.42 2.31 -1.52
N VAL A 91 13.11 2.45 -1.27
CA VAL A 91 12.53 2.60 0.06
C VAL A 91 11.61 1.43 0.34
N LEU A 92 11.69 0.92 1.57
CA LEU A 92 10.70 0.03 2.14
C LEU A 92 9.86 0.82 3.16
N THR A 93 8.54 0.75 3.03
CA THR A 93 7.62 1.48 3.91
C THR A 93 6.52 0.57 4.43
N LEU A 94 6.29 0.57 5.74
CA LEU A 94 5.09 0.01 6.36
C LEU A 94 4.07 1.14 6.55
N LEU A 95 2.96 1.04 5.84
CA LEU A 95 1.85 2.00 5.87
C LEU A 95 0.67 1.42 6.64
N SER A 96 -0.13 2.30 7.21
CA SER A 96 -1.48 2.02 7.69
C SER A 96 -2.49 2.85 6.89
N VAL A 97 -3.57 2.22 6.42
CA VAL A 97 -4.70 2.90 5.76
C VAL A 97 -6.01 2.55 6.44
N SER A 98 -6.96 3.48 6.45
CA SER A 98 -8.29 3.24 7.04
C SER A 98 -9.13 2.29 6.18
N LYS A 99 -9.76 1.29 6.81
CA LYS A 99 -10.72 0.36 6.19
C LYS A 99 -12.13 0.95 6.07
N HIS A 100 -12.45 1.99 6.82
CA HIS A 100 -13.81 2.55 6.97
C HIS A 100 -14.50 2.89 5.65
N TYR A 101 -13.73 3.28 4.63
CA TYR A 101 -14.27 3.70 3.34
C TYR A 101 -14.51 2.53 2.37
N PHE A 102 -13.97 1.34 2.65
CA PHE A 102 -14.06 0.20 1.75
C PHE A 102 -15.46 -0.41 1.78
N TYR A 103 -16.23 -0.17 0.71
CA TYR A 103 -17.54 -0.78 0.51
C TYR A 103 -17.48 -2.07 -0.35
N LYS A 104 -16.30 -2.42 -0.87
CA LYS A 104 -16.04 -3.68 -1.58
C LYS A 104 -15.18 -4.62 -0.72
N THR A 105 -15.50 -5.90 -0.77
CA THR A 105 -14.74 -6.95 -0.10
C THR A 105 -13.53 -7.43 -0.91
N SER A 106 -13.63 -7.41 -2.24
CA SER A 106 -12.49 -7.64 -3.12
C SER A 106 -11.89 -6.30 -3.54
N LEU A 107 -10.60 -6.11 -3.28
CA LEU A 107 -9.87 -4.89 -3.56
C LEU A 107 -8.63 -5.19 -4.41
N VAL A 108 -8.24 -4.24 -5.26
CA VAL A 108 -7.04 -4.27 -6.07
C VAL A 108 -6.21 -3.05 -5.74
N PHE A 109 -5.09 -3.28 -5.06
CA PHE A 109 -4.11 -2.26 -4.73
C PHE A 109 -3.17 -2.08 -5.91
N GLN A 110 -3.02 -0.85 -6.39
CA GLN A 110 -2.17 -0.51 -7.53
C GLN A 110 -1.24 0.63 -7.17
N ALA A 111 0.06 0.40 -7.20
CA ALA A 111 1.04 1.48 -7.19
C ALA A 111 1.29 1.97 -8.62
N LYS A 112 1.17 3.28 -8.84
CA LYS A 112 1.34 3.90 -10.16
C LYS A 112 2.23 5.14 -10.08
N THR A 113 2.98 5.40 -11.15
CA THR A 113 3.75 6.63 -11.30
C THR A 113 2.82 7.84 -11.46
N ASN A 114 3.37 9.06 -11.35
CA ASN A 114 2.61 10.29 -11.64
C ASN A 114 2.06 10.31 -13.09
N ALA A 115 2.73 9.62 -14.03
CA ALA A 115 2.27 9.48 -15.42
C ALA A 115 1.17 8.41 -15.59
N GLY A 116 0.86 7.64 -14.54
CA GLY A 116 -0.15 6.58 -14.53
C GLY A 116 0.38 5.19 -14.90
N ASP A 117 1.70 5.02 -15.05
CA ASP A 117 2.30 3.72 -15.36
C ASP A 117 2.22 2.80 -14.13
N LEU A 118 1.79 1.56 -14.34
CA LEU A 118 1.68 0.57 -13.27
C LEU A 118 3.06 0.11 -12.82
N LEU A 119 3.33 0.22 -11.51
CA LEU A 119 4.53 -0.32 -10.88
C LEU A 119 4.27 -1.74 -10.38
N VAL A 120 3.18 -1.93 -9.66
CA VAL A 120 2.77 -3.24 -9.10
C VAL A 120 1.26 -3.22 -8.82
N SER A 121 0.64 -4.40 -8.92
CA SER A 121 -0.77 -4.62 -8.61
C SER A 121 -0.91 -5.84 -7.70
N LYS A 122 -1.78 -5.75 -6.69
CA LYS A 122 -2.04 -6.82 -5.73
C LYS A 122 -3.52 -6.90 -5.40
N SER A 123 -4.11 -8.07 -5.60
CA SER A 123 -5.48 -8.34 -5.16
C SER A 123 -5.50 -8.70 -3.67
N TYR A 124 -6.52 -8.23 -2.96
CA TYR A 124 -6.72 -8.47 -1.54
C TYR A 124 -8.20 -8.70 -1.24
N GLN A 125 -8.48 -9.72 -0.44
CA GLN A 125 -9.80 -9.98 0.08
C GLN A 125 -9.89 -9.39 1.49
N LEU A 126 -10.70 -8.33 1.64
CA LEU A 126 -10.98 -7.70 2.91
C LEU A 126 -11.71 -8.70 3.82
N GLN A 127 -11.07 -9.02 4.94
CA GLN A 127 -11.69 -9.78 6.02
C GLN A 127 -12.50 -8.79 6.87
N LYS A 128 -13.78 -9.11 7.07
CA LYS A 128 -14.70 -8.33 7.90
C LYS A 128 -14.71 -8.89 9.32
#